data_AF-X1N628-F1
#
_entry.id   AF-X1N628-F1
#
_cell.length_a   1.000
_cell.length_b   1.000
_cell.length_c   1.000
_cell.angle_alpha   90.00
_cell.angle_beta   90.00
_cell.angle_gamma   90.00
#
_symmetry.space_group_name_H-M   'P 1'
#
loop_
_entity.id
_entity.type
_entity.pdbx_description
1 polymer ?
#
loop_
_entity_poly.entity_id
_entity_poly.type
_entity_poly.pdbx_seq_one_letter_code
_entity_poly.pdbx_strand_id
1 'polypeptide(L)'
;LWDINPSEFEILWEEERDTSGRIFRRPGAKVRYMRNDQWQEVACYGFPNRALNLRQCFLLLERLRIAEQHGVQYQGLTFTKEVVSTSAESSRKQDLLDAYDILGVAPDDPVALIKDVYRRKSQYYHPDHGGEQEKFKRLTSAYELILKSRGAK
;
A
#
# COMPACT_ATOMS: atom_id res chain seq x y z
N LEU A 1 -18.84 -5.78 -9.72
CA LEU A 1 -19.85 -5.64 -8.64
C LEU A 1 -19.30 -6.40 -7.44
N TRP A 2 -19.37 -5.85 -6.23
CA TRP A 2 -18.93 -6.58 -5.04
C TRP A 2 -19.89 -7.72 -4.75
N ASP A 3 -19.44 -8.96 -4.88
CA ASP A 3 -20.22 -10.14 -4.50
C ASP A 3 -19.62 -10.70 -3.21
N ILE A 4 -20.39 -10.61 -2.13
CA ILE A 4 -19.99 -11.15 -0.83
C ILE A 4 -20.71 -12.48 -0.70
N ASN A 5 -19.97 -13.59 -0.77
CA ASN A 5 -20.54 -14.90 -0.55
C ASN A 5 -20.77 -15.12 0.97
N PRO A 6 -22.02 -15.21 1.43
CA PRO A 6 -22.34 -15.44 2.84
C PRO A 6 -22.05 -16.88 3.29
N SER A 7 -21.43 -17.74 2.49
CA SER A 7 -20.95 -19.06 2.92
C SER A 7 -19.45 -19.07 3.21
N GLU A 8 -18.72 -18.00 2.87
CA GLU A 8 -17.24 -17.92 2.88
C GLU A 8 -16.69 -17.10 4.06
N PHE A 9 -17.47 -16.86 5.12
CA PHE A 9 -16.95 -16.24 6.33
C PHE A 9 -16.28 -17.27 7.24
N GLU A 10 -14.96 -17.24 7.29
CA GLU A 10 -14.20 -18.04 8.25
C GLU A 10 -14.04 -17.29 9.58
N ILE A 11 -14.45 -17.95 10.65
CA ILE A 11 -14.25 -17.45 12.01
C ILE A 11 -12.92 -18.01 12.48
N LEU A 12 -11.87 -17.18 12.46
CA LEU A 12 -10.56 -17.58 12.95
C LEU A 12 -10.35 -17.15 14.40
N TRP A 13 -9.76 -18.05 15.17
CA TRP A 13 -9.18 -17.72 16.47
C TRP A 13 -7.72 -17.39 16.26
N GLU A 14 -7.28 -16.21 16.72
CA GLU A 14 -5.85 -15.95 16.82
C GLU A 14 -5.36 -16.50 18.17
N GLU A 15 -4.36 -17.39 18.11
CA GLU A 15 -3.69 -17.95 19.27
C GLU A 15 -2.46 -17.09 19.57
N GLU A 16 -2.63 -16.03 20.37
CA GLU A 16 -1.49 -15.29 20.89
C GLU A 16 -0.92 -16.01 22.12
N ARG A 17 0.40 -16.22 22.13
CA ARG A 17 1.10 -16.64 23.34
C ARG A 17 1.51 -15.40 24.10
N ASP A 18 0.97 -15.25 25.30
CA ASP A 18 1.48 -14.25 26.22
C ASP A 18 2.95 -14.56 26.59
N THR A 19 3.69 -13.56 27.09
CA THR A 19 5.05 -13.73 27.64
C THR A 19 5.18 -14.86 28.67
N SER A 20 4.09 -15.23 29.34
CA SER A 20 4.00 -16.34 30.29
C SER A 20 3.72 -17.72 29.65
N GLY A 21 3.72 -17.82 28.32
CA GLY A 21 3.44 -19.07 27.58
C GLY A 21 1.97 -19.49 27.56
N ARG A 22 1.06 -18.70 28.14
CA ARG A 22 -0.39 -18.96 28.11
C ARG A 22 -0.95 -18.61 26.73
N ILE A 23 -1.71 -19.54 26.15
CA ILE A 23 -2.43 -19.31 24.89
C ILE A 23 -3.67 -18.48 25.22
N PHE A 24 -3.72 -17.24 24.75
CA PHE A 24 -4.90 -16.40 24.81
C PHE A 24 -5.58 -16.42 23.43
N ARG A 25 -6.81 -16.91 23.37
CA ARG A 25 -7.61 -16.93 22.15
C ARG A 25 -8.40 -15.63 22.06
N ARG A 26 -8.06 -14.77 21.11
CA ARG A 26 -8.87 -13.59 20.79
C ARG A 26 -9.88 -13.95 19.72
N PRO A 27 -11.16 -13.56 19.86
CA PRO A 27 -12.15 -13.83 18.83
C PRO A 27 -11.86 -12.93 17.61
N GLY A 28 -11.43 -13.53 16.51
CA GLY A 28 -11.29 -12.85 15.23
C GLY A 28 -12.52 -12.99 14.34
N ALA A 29 -12.62 -12.14 13.33
CA ALA A 29 -13.53 -12.36 12.21
C ALA A 29 -12.79 -12.08 10.90
N LYS A 30 -12.94 -12.99 9.94
CA LYS A 30 -12.39 -12.87 8.60
C LYS A 30 -13.53 -13.00 7.58
N VAL A 31 -13.51 -12.11 6.59
CA VAL A 31 -14.53 -12.02 5.55
C VAL A 31 -13.84 -12.02 4.20
N ARG A 32 -14.24 -12.94 3.33
CA ARG A 32 -13.85 -12.95 1.91
C ARG A 32 -14.93 -12.34 1.05
N TYR A 33 -14.51 -11.65 0.00
CA TYR A 33 -15.41 -11.00 -0.95
C TYR A 33 -14.77 -11.02 -2.35
N MET A 34 -15.62 -11.03 -3.38
CA MET A 34 -15.20 -10.97 -4.76
C MET A 34 -15.21 -9.52 -5.25
N ARG A 35 -14.09 -9.07 -5.83
CA ARG A 35 -13.95 -7.75 -6.47
C ARG A 35 -13.05 -7.87 -7.70
N ASN A 36 -13.53 -7.41 -8.85
CA ASN A 36 -12.85 -7.50 -10.15
C ASN A 36 -12.42 -8.95 -10.51
N ASP A 37 -13.31 -9.91 -10.30
CA ASP A 37 -13.05 -11.36 -10.50
C ASP A 37 -11.87 -11.91 -9.69
N GLN A 38 -11.47 -11.19 -8.64
CA GLN A 38 -10.46 -11.64 -7.69
C GLN A 38 -11.02 -11.70 -6.27
N TRP A 39 -10.75 -12.83 -5.61
CA TRP A 39 -11.03 -13.01 -4.20
C TRP A 39 -10.11 -12.14 -3.36
N GLN A 40 -10.71 -11.36 -2.48
CA GLN A 40 -10.01 -10.53 -1.51
C GLN A 40 -10.52 -10.85 -0.10
N GLU A 41 -9.73 -10.49 0.90
CA GLU A 41 -9.99 -10.82 2.28
C GLU A 41 -9.79 -9.60 3.18
N VAL A 42 -10.67 -9.45 4.17
CA VAL A 42 -10.50 -8.52 5.28
C VAL A 42 -10.64 -9.28 6.58
N ALA A 43 -9.84 -8.93 7.58
CA ALA A 43 -9.93 -9.52 8.90
C ALA A 43 -9.86 -8.44 9.99
N CYS A 44 -10.54 -8.70 11.09
CA CYS A 44 -10.55 -7.84 12.27
C CYS A 44 -10.39 -8.69 13.53
N TYR A 45 -9.44 -8.30 14.37
CA TYR A 45 -9.09 -8.96 15.64
C TYR A 45 -9.08 -7.98 16.82
N GLY A 46 -9.44 -6.71 16.58
CA GLY A 46 -9.28 -5.62 17.55
C GLY A 46 -10.37 -5.53 18.62
N PHE A 47 -11.48 -6.27 18.47
CA PHE A 47 -12.63 -6.18 19.37
C PHE A 47 -12.78 -7.42 20.28
N PRO A 48 -13.38 -7.26 21.46
CA PRO A 48 -13.49 -8.34 22.45
C PRO A 48 -14.43 -9.47 22.02
N ASN A 49 -15.33 -9.23 21.06
CA ASN A 49 -16.35 -10.18 20.64
C ASN A 49 -16.42 -10.27 19.11
N ARG A 50 -16.67 -11.48 18.62
CA ARG A 50 -16.80 -11.81 17.19
C ARG A 50 -17.78 -10.90 16.44
N ALA A 51 -18.96 -10.66 17.01
CA ALA A 51 -19.99 -9.85 16.36
C ALA A 51 -19.51 -8.42 16.07
N LEU A 52 -18.66 -7.86 16.94
CA LEU A 52 -18.06 -6.55 16.77
C LEU A 52 -16.97 -6.57 15.68
N ASN A 53 -16.09 -7.57 15.70
CA ASN A 53 -15.09 -7.75 14.63
C ASN A 53 -15.74 -7.92 13.25
N LEU A 54 -16.80 -8.73 13.16
CA LEU A 54 -17.54 -8.95 11.91
C LEU A 54 -18.24 -7.68 11.43
N ARG A 55 -18.91 -6.95 12.34
CA ARG A 55 -19.53 -5.65 12.03
C ARG A 55 -18.49 -4.67 11.47
N GLN A 56 -17.28 -4.64 12.04
CA GLN A 56 -16.23 -3.76 11.57
C GLN A 56 -15.77 -4.13 10.15
N CYS A 57 -15.62 -5.42 9.84
CA CYS A 57 -15.33 -5.86 8.48
C CYS A 57 -16.39 -5.35 7.50
N PHE A 58 -17.69 -5.55 7.78
CA PHE A 58 -18.77 -5.07 6.91
C PHE A 58 -18.78 -3.54 6.74
N LEU A 59 -18.58 -2.79 7.82
CA LEU A 59 -18.49 -1.32 7.75
C LEU A 59 -17.33 -0.83 6.89
N LEU A 60 -16.19 -1.53 6.94
CA LEU A 60 -15.06 -1.25 6.06
C LEU A 60 -15.43 -1.50 4.59
N LEU A 61 -16.00 -2.66 4.28
CA LEU A 61 -16.39 -3.01 2.91
C LEU A 61 -17.40 -2.00 2.32
N GLU A 62 -18.38 -1.58 3.11
CA GLU A 62 -19.37 -0.57 2.68
C GLU A 62 -18.69 0.77 2.36
N ARG A 63 -17.77 1.23 3.21
CA ARG A 63 -17.02 2.47 2.98
C ARG A 63 -16.18 2.42 1.71
N LEU A 64 -15.55 1.27 1.44
CA LEU A 64 -14.73 1.09 0.25
C LEU A 64 -15.58 1.08 -1.01
N ARG A 65 -16.75 0.44 -0.97
CA ARG A 65 -17.72 0.48 -2.05
C ARG A 65 -18.17 1.91 -2.35
N ILE A 66 -18.50 2.70 -1.33
CA ILE A 66 -18.86 4.12 -1.49
C ILE A 66 -17.68 4.91 -2.06
N ALA A 67 -16.47 4.70 -1.55
CA ALA A 67 -15.27 5.37 -2.03
C ALA A 67 -15.04 5.10 -3.53
N GLU A 68 -15.20 3.86 -3.99
CA GLU A 68 -15.09 3.50 -5.42
C GLU A 68 -16.16 4.16 -6.28
N GLN A 69 -17.40 4.29 -5.78
CA GLN A 69 -18.46 5.03 -6.48
C GLN A 69 -18.10 6.50 -6.69
N HIS A 70 -17.27 7.05 -5.80
CA HIS A 70 -16.73 8.41 -5.90
C HIS A 70 -15.38 8.47 -6.64
N GLY A 71 -14.95 7.38 -7.28
CA GLY A 71 -13.72 7.34 -8.10
C GLY A 71 -12.44 7.08 -7.31
N VAL A 72 -12.51 6.75 -6.02
CA VAL A 72 -11.34 6.39 -5.21
C VAL A 72 -10.88 4.99 -5.58
N GLN A 73 -9.58 4.84 -5.88
CA GLN A 73 -8.95 3.56 -6.12
C GLN A 73 -8.06 3.18 -4.94
N TYR A 74 -8.05 1.89 -4.59
CA TYR A 74 -7.17 1.35 -3.55
C TYR A 74 -6.72 -0.07 -3.91
N GLN A 75 -5.51 -0.43 -3.47
CA GLN A 75 -4.85 -1.71 -3.74
C GLN A 75 -4.67 -2.49 -2.43
N GLY A 76 -5.09 -3.75 -2.41
CA GLY A 76 -4.73 -4.73 -1.36
C GLY A 76 -5.17 -4.39 0.07
N LEU A 77 -6.33 -4.89 0.50
CA LEU A 77 -6.71 -4.89 1.92
C LEU A 77 -6.23 -6.14 2.68
N THR A 78 -5.57 -7.04 1.96
CA THR A 78 -5.06 -8.28 2.53
C THR A 78 -3.77 -7.98 3.26
N PHE A 79 -3.76 -8.16 4.59
CA PHE A 79 -2.52 -8.29 5.34
C PHE A 79 -1.93 -9.66 5.01
N THR A 80 -1.24 -9.76 3.87
CA THR A 80 -0.49 -10.97 3.55
C THR A 80 0.74 -11.00 4.46
N LYS A 81 0.70 -11.87 5.47
CA LYS A 81 1.94 -12.38 6.11
C LYS A 81 2.81 -13.19 5.13
N GLU A 82 2.30 -13.41 3.92
CA GLU A 82 3.01 -14.05 2.83
C GLU A 82 3.56 -12.97 1.89
N VAL A 83 4.87 -12.96 1.78
CA VAL A 83 5.62 -12.19 0.79
C VAL A 83 5.03 -12.55 -0.57
N VAL A 84 4.20 -11.68 -1.14
CA VAL A 84 3.96 -11.70 -2.58
C VAL A 84 5.34 -11.54 -3.15
N SER A 85 5.87 -12.60 -3.75
CA SER A 85 7.00 -12.52 -4.64
C SER A 85 6.55 -11.66 -5.82
N THR A 86 6.57 -10.33 -5.63
CA THR A 86 6.62 -9.40 -6.72
C THR A 86 7.74 -9.92 -7.59
N SER A 87 7.40 -10.42 -8.78
CA SER A 87 8.40 -10.75 -9.77
C SER A 87 9.35 -9.56 -9.83
N ALA A 88 10.66 -9.79 -9.88
CA ALA A 88 11.65 -8.70 -9.78
C ALA A 88 11.40 -7.59 -10.82
N GLU A 89 10.65 -7.89 -11.88
CA GLU A 89 10.16 -6.96 -12.89
C GLU A 89 9.02 -6.05 -12.39
N SER A 90 8.05 -6.58 -11.63
CA SER A 90 6.96 -5.80 -11.04
C SER A 90 7.44 -4.85 -9.95
N SER A 91 8.37 -5.30 -9.10
CA SER A 91 9.01 -4.42 -8.10
C SER A 91 9.73 -3.26 -8.79
N ARG A 92 10.62 -3.57 -9.75
CA ARG A 92 11.38 -2.55 -10.49
C ARG A 92 10.48 -1.54 -11.21
N LYS A 93 9.35 -1.98 -11.75
CA LYS A 93 8.37 -1.09 -12.39
C LYS A 93 7.70 -0.18 -11.35
N GLN A 94 7.37 -0.72 -10.18
CA GLN A 94 6.79 0.06 -9.08
C GLN A 94 7.80 1.06 -8.49
N ASP A 95 9.06 0.66 -8.28
CA ASP A 95 10.14 1.54 -7.82
C ASP A 95 10.38 2.71 -8.80
N LEU A 96 10.26 2.43 -10.11
CA LEU A 96 10.36 3.45 -11.15
C LEU A 96 9.18 4.42 -11.13
N LEU A 97 7.96 3.93 -10.92
CA LEU A 97 6.76 4.78 -10.80
C LEU A 97 6.81 5.66 -9.54
N ASP A 98 7.26 5.11 -8.42
CA ASP A 98 7.48 5.86 -7.17
C ASP A 98 8.53 6.96 -7.35
N ALA A 99 9.61 6.67 -8.07
CA ALA A 99 10.62 7.69 -8.40
C ALA A 99 10.02 8.86 -9.20
N TYR A 100 9.15 8.58 -10.17
CA TYR A 100 8.44 9.61 -10.93
C TYR A 100 7.51 10.45 -10.05
N ASP A 101 6.82 9.83 -9.09
CA ASP A 101 5.96 10.51 -8.12
C ASP A 101 6.75 11.43 -7.18
N ILE A 102 7.88 10.95 -6.63
CA ILE A 102 8.80 11.75 -5.79
C ILE A 102 9.27 13.01 -6.54
N LEU A 103 9.64 12.86 -7.82
CA LEU A 103 10.02 14.00 -8.65
C LEU A 103 8.81 14.83 -9.09
N GLY A 104 7.60 14.29 -9.05
CA GLY A 104 6.37 14.95 -9.50
C GLY A 104 6.36 15.18 -11.02
N VAL A 105 6.92 14.22 -11.77
CA VAL A 105 7.04 14.27 -13.23
C VAL A 105 6.47 12.98 -13.82
N ALA A 106 5.88 13.08 -15.00
CA ALA A 106 5.31 11.93 -15.69
C ALA A 106 6.41 11.08 -16.37
N PRO A 107 6.16 9.78 -16.58
CA PRO A 107 7.07 8.93 -17.35
C PRO A 107 7.24 9.37 -18.82
N ASP A 108 6.34 10.22 -19.34
CA ASP A 108 6.39 10.77 -20.70
C ASP A 108 7.09 12.14 -20.79
N ASP A 109 7.34 12.80 -19.64
CA ASP A 109 7.96 14.14 -19.63
C ASP A 109 9.37 14.14 -20.21
N PRO A 110 9.85 15.22 -20.86
CA PRO A 110 11.20 15.25 -21.41
C PRO A 110 12.27 15.28 -20.33
N VAL A 111 13.43 14.64 -20.57
CA VAL A 111 14.54 14.56 -19.60
C VAL A 111 15.02 15.95 -19.15
N ALA A 112 14.98 16.95 -20.04
CA ALA A 112 15.31 18.33 -19.70
C ALA A 112 14.41 18.90 -18.58
N LEU A 113 13.11 18.59 -18.61
CA LEU A 113 12.17 19.00 -17.56
C LEU A 113 12.48 18.30 -16.24
N ILE A 114 12.78 17.00 -16.28
CA ILE A 114 13.14 16.21 -15.09
C ILE A 114 14.38 16.77 -14.41
N LYS A 115 15.41 17.13 -15.20
CA LYS A 115 16.64 17.77 -14.70
C LYS A 115 16.33 19.12 -14.04
N ASP A 116 15.47 19.91 -14.64
CA ASP A 116 15.10 21.22 -14.11
C ASP A 116 14.27 21.12 -12.82
N VAL A 117 13.29 20.23 -12.77
CA VAL A 117 12.48 19.95 -11.57
C VAL A 117 13.35 19.43 -10.43
N TYR A 118 14.26 18.50 -10.71
CA TYR A 118 15.24 18.03 -9.73
C TYR A 118 16.07 19.18 -9.18
N ARG A 119 16.62 20.06 -10.03
CA ARG A 119 17.42 21.20 -9.60
C ARG A 119 16.66 22.13 -8.66
N ARG A 120 15.41 22.46 -8.98
CA ARG A 120 14.57 23.33 -8.14
C ARG A 120 14.25 22.68 -6.79
N LYS A 121 13.85 21.39 -6.79
CA LYS A 121 13.56 20.64 -5.56
C LYS A 121 14.81 20.42 -4.71
N SER A 122 15.95 20.17 -5.33
CA SER A 122 17.24 19.96 -4.69
C SER A 122 17.69 21.19 -3.89
N GLN A 123 17.55 22.39 -4.47
CA GLN A 123 17.82 23.65 -3.75
C GLN A 123 16.91 23.84 -2.53
N TYR A 124 15.63 23.46 -2.64
CA TYR A 124 14.66 23.59 -1.55
C TYR A 124 14.93 22.60 -0.41
N TYR A 125 15.27 21.34 -0.72
CA TYR A 125 15.55 20.31 0.28
C TYR A 125 17.02 20.24 0.70
N HIS A 126 17.86 21.16 0.24
CA HIS A 126 19.28 21.14 0.52
C HIS A 126 19.54 21.30 2.04
N PRO A 127 20.36 20.44 2.67
CA PRO A 127 20.62 20.49 4.12
C PRO A 127 21.25 21.82 4.55
N ASP A 128 22.00 22.46 3.66
CA ASP A 128 22.64 23.76 3.89
C ASP A 128 21.64 24.93 3.95
N HIS A 129 20.42 24.74 3.43
CA HIS A 129 19.32 25.71 3.49
C HIS A 129 18.26 25.35 4.54
N GLY A 130 18.57 24.43 5.47
CA GLY A 130 17.62 23.95 6.49
C GLY A 130 16.68 22.84 6.00
N GLY A 131 16.97 22.25 4.84
CA GLY A 131 16.22 21.13 4.29
C GLY A 131 16.51 19.80 4.99
N GLU A 132 15.55 18.88 4.88
CA GLU A 132 15.63 17.57 5.51
C GLU A 132 16.50 16.62 4.68
N GLN A 133 17.65 16.19 5.24
CA GLN A 133 18.64 15.36 4.54
C GLN A 133 18.05 14.06 3.99
N GLU A 134 17.06 13.48 4.68
CA GLU A 134 16.35 12.28 4.23
C GLU A 134 15.53 12.53 2.96
N LYS A 135 14.84 13.68 2.86
CA LYS A 135 14.08 14.06 1.66
C LYS A 135 14.99 14.34 0.49
N PHE A 136 16.14 14.97 0.74
CA PHE A 136 17.16 15.21 -0.27
C PHE A 136 17.69 13.89 -0.85
N LYS A 137 18.08 12.93 0.02
CA LYS A 137 18.54 11.61 -0.41
C LYS A 137 17.50 10.88 -1.25
N ARG A 138 16.22 10.87 -0.82
CA ARG A 138 15.13 10.24 -1.57
C ARG A 138 14.93 10.87 -2.95
N LEU A 139 14.97 12.21 -3.03
CA LEU A 139 14.87 12.94 -4.29
C LEU A 139 16.03 12.60 -5.25
N THR A 140 17.27 12.55 -4.75
CA THR A 140 18.45 12.19 -5.55
C THR A 140 18.37 10.76 -6.05
N SER A 141 18.04 9.80 -5.17
CA SER A 141 17.90 8.39 -5.57
C SER A 141 16.81 8.18 -6.62
N ALA A 142 15.67 8.85 -6.48
CA ALA A 142 14.59 8.80 -7.46
C ALA A 142 15.04 9.37 -8.82
N TYR A 143 15.76 10.49 -8.83
CA TYR A 143 16.29 11.11 -10.05
C TYR A 143 17.27 10.18 -10.79
N GLU A 144 18.20 9.56 -10.05
CA GLU A 144 19.18 8.61 -10.62
C GLU A 144 18.50 7.38 -11.22
N LEU A 145 17.46 6.85 -10.55
CA LEU A 145 16.71 5.69 -11.00
C LEU A 145 15.97 5.98 -12.32
N ILE A 146 15.34 7.15 -12.44
CA ILE A 146 14.69 7.60 -13.67
C ILE A 146 15.69 7.74 -14.82
N LEU A 147 16.83 8.40 -14.58
CA LEU A 147 17.86 8.57 -15.62
C LEU A 147 18.43 7.24 -16.10
N LYS A 148 18.71 6.32 -15.18
CA LYS A 148 19.19 4.96 -15.48
C LYS A 148 18.18 4.21 -16.35
N SER A 149 16.88 4.32 -16.04
CA SER A 149 15.82 3.70 -16.84
C SER A 149 15.69 4.31 -18.24
N ARG A 150 16.01 5.60 -18.40
CA ARG A 150 15.91 6.32 -19.68
C ARG A 150 17.18 6.25 -20.54
N GLY A 151 18.23 5.59 -20.05
CA GLY A 151 19.49 5.46 -20.78
C GLY A 151 20.24 6.77 -20.99
N ALA A 152 19.84 7.85 -20.32
CA ALA A 152 20.47 9.16 -20.40
C ALA A 152 21.59 9.22 -19.36
N LYS A 153 22.84 8.99 -19.80
CA LYS A 153 24.05 9.31 -19.03
C LYS A 153 24.31 10.82 -19.02
#